data_AF-A0A937V5V3-F1
#
_entry.id   AF-A0A937V5V3-F1
#
_cell.length_a   1.000
_cell.length_b   1.000
_cell.length_c   1.000
_cell.angle_alpha   90.00
_cell.angle_beta   90.00
_cell.angle_gamma   90.00
#
_symmetry.space_group_name_H-M   'P 1'
#
loop_
_entity.id
_entity.type
_entity.pdbx_description
1 polymer ?
#
loop_
_entity_poly.entity_id
_entity_poly.type
_entity_poly.pdbx_seq_one_letter_code
_entity_poly.pdbx_strand_id
1 'polypeptide(L)'
;MVRRKPYTNVIKRNQLRPEHVKGMGDVVFKGFNCLNSECRKFIFVRKEQIDKEFNIVCPTCGFVLHSQGESIFYDYQSVNIQDNSIIEEGQFTILHDDYINEAQEYKYCIICGTLKPLEFFDKHSARQSGRQGECRLCKTLYNSIKNQTRIIDQHREASEKRRLYGFLAREPAKIDAKAIYDKFEHKCFRCGRQLAYPEEGNIDHTLPAKLFWQISTGPTLLCSDCNNMAMFPLTQVNGLA
;
A
#
# COMPACT_ATOMS: atom_id res chain seq x y z
N MET A 1 -15.55 -7.27 17.83
CA MET A 1 -16.40 -8.33 17.27
C MET A 1 -15.64 -9.64 17.19
N VAL A 2 -16.26 -10.72 17.64
CA VAL A 2 -15.68 -12.06 17.64
C VAL A 2 -15.61 -12.57 16.19
N ARG A 3 -14.42 -12.96 15.73
CA ARG A 3 -14.24 -13.55 14.41
C ARG A 3 -14.89 -14.93 14.39
N ARG A 4 -15.77 -15.22 13.43
CA ARG A 4 -16.37 -16.56 13.28
C ARG A 4 -15.26 -17.63 13.20
N LYS A 5 -15.44 -18.75 13.89
CA LYS A 5 -14.49 -19.87 13.85
C LYS A 5 -14.40 -20.43 12.42
N PRO A 6 -13.20 -20.80 11.94
CA PRO A 6 -13.07 -21.50 10.67
C PRO A 6 -13.76 -22.87 10.77
N TYR A 7 -14.53 -23.24 9.74
CA TYR A 7 -15.21 -24.55 9.66
C TYR A 7 -14.50 -25.52 8.70
N THR A 8 -13.43 -25.06 8.05
CA THR A 8 -12.61 -25.84 7.11
C THR A 8 -11.13 -25.65 7.42
N ASN A 9 -10.34 -26.68 7.11
CA ASN A 9 -8.89 -26.63 7.21
C ASN A 9 -8.25 -27.23 5.95
N VAL A 10 -7.18 -26.61 5.47
CA VAL A 10 -6.44 -27.11 4.31
C VAL A 10 -5.37 -28.08 4.80
N ILE A 11 -5.58 -29.37 4.58
CA ILE A 11 -4.59 -30.41 4.89
C ILE A 11 -3.54 -30.41 3.78
N LYS A 12 -2.29 -30.10 4.13
CA LYS A 12 -1.16 -30.07 3.19
C LYS A 12 -0.44 -31.41 3.24
N ARG A 13 -0.20 -32.03 2.08
CA ARG A 13 0.59 -33.26 1.90
C ARG A 13 1.67 -33.03 0.85
N ASN A 14 2.81 -33.73 0.96
CA ASN A 14 3.92 -33.68 0.00
C ASN A 14 4.42 -32.26 -0.32
N GLN A 15 4.54 -31.41 0.72
CA GLN A 15 4.96 -30.03 0.51
C GLN A 15 6.44 -29.99 0.14
N LEU A 16 6.75 -29.47 -1.05
CA LEU A 16 8.12 -29.15 -1.45
C LEU A 16 8.60 -27.95 -0.62
N ARG A 17 9.55 -28.18 0.28
CA ARG A 17 10.24 -27.12 1.04
C ARG A 17 11.75 -27.28 0.84
N PRO A 18 12.36 -26.46 -0.02
CA PRO A 18 13.81 -26.48 -0.17
C PRO A 18 14.50 -26.07 1.14
N GLU A 19 15.58 -26.75 1.53
CA GLU A 19 16.32 -26.46 2.77
C GLU A 19 16.86 -25.03 2.79
N HIS A 20 17.31 -24.50 1.64
CA HIS A 20 17.82 -23.13 1.55
C HIS A 20 16.76 -22.03 1.85
N VAL A 21 15.47 -22.37 1.91
CA VAL A 21 14.37 -21.44 2.20
C VAL A 21 13.96 -21.50 3.68
N LYS A 22 14.33 -22.57 4.38
CA LYS A 22 13.95 -22.79 5.77
C LYS A 22 14.58 -21.71 6.65
N GLY A 23 13.75 -20.98 7.38
CA GLY A 23 14.19 -19.82 8.18
C GLY A 23 14.48 -18.54 7.39
N MET A 24 14.50 -18.59 6.04
CA MET A 24 14.75 -17.40 5.20
C MET A 24 13.51 -16.55 4.94
N GLY A 25 12.37 -16.91 5.54
CA GLY A 25 11.09 -16.25 5.33
C GLY A 25 10.98 -14.83 5.88
N ASP A 26 12.00 -14.32 6.56
CA ASP A 26 12.09 -12.93 7.02
C ASP A 26 13.46 -12.29 6.73
N VAL A 27 14.37 -13.03 6.07
CA VAL A 27 15.69 -12.53 5.67
C VAL A 27 15.56 -11.71 4.38
N VAL A 28 16.14 -10.51 4.39
CA VAL A 28 16.16 -9.59 3.24
C VAL A 28 17.55 -9.57 2.63
N PHE A 29 17.60 -9.58 1.30
CA PHE A 29 18.82 -9.54 0.51
C PHE A 29 18.85 -8.26 -0.32
N LYS A 30 20.04 -7.73 -0.57
CA LYS A 30 20.31 -6.71 -1.59
C LYS A 30 20.81 -7.41 -2.84
N GLY A 31 20.21 -7.09 -3.98
CA GLY A 31 20.56 -7.67 -5.28
C GLY A 31 21.09 -6.60 -6.24
N PHE A 32 22.30 -6.78 -6.74
CA PHE A 32 22.96 -5.82 -7.65
C PHE A 32 23.94 -6.52 -8.60
N ASN A 33 24.37 -5.81 -9.64
CA ASN A 33 25.39 -6.29 -10.58
C ASN A 33 26.80 -6.01 -10.05
N CYS A 34 27.77 -6.82 -10.45
CA CYS A 34 29.17 -6.47 -10.26
C CYS A 34 29.50 -5.16 -11.00
N LEU A 35 30.25 -4.24 -10.38
CA LEU A 35 30.68 -2.99 -11.00
C LEU A 35 31.84 -3.15 -11.99
N ASN A 36 32.52 -4.29 -11.99
CA ASN A 36 33.51 -4.59 -13.02
C ASN A 36 32.81 -4.70 -14.40
N SER A 37 33.20 -3.83 -15.34
CA SER A 37 32.60 -3.69 -16.67
C SER A 37 32.59 -5.00 -17.50
N GLU A 38 33.55 -5.90 -17.26
CA GLU A 38 33.63 -7.19 -17.95
C GLU A 38 32.79 -8.28 -17.27
N CYS A 39 32.25 -8.03 -16.07
CA CYS A 39 31.53 -9.01 -15.28
C CYS A 39 30.01 -8.81 -15.33
N ARG A 40 29.27 -9.83 -15.75
CA ARG A 40 27.80 -9.84 -15.79
C ARG A 40 27.16 -10.51 -14.58
N LYS A 41 27.92 -10.73 -13.50
CA LYS A 41 27.43 -11.48 -12.35
C LYS A 41 26.48 -10.63 -11.52
N PHE A 42 25.26 -11.12 -11.34
CA PHE A 42 24.32 -10.62 -10.35
C PHE A 42 24.60 -11.26 -8.99
N ILE A 43 24.73 -10.43 -7.96
CA ILE A 43 25.14 -10.82 -6.60
C ILE A 43 23.97 -10.56 -5.65
N PHE A 44 23.75 -11.50 -4.72
CA PHE A 44 22.82 -11.33 -3.60
C PHE A 44 23.59 -11.39 -2.29
N VAL A 45 23.45 -10.35 -1.48
CA VAL A 45 24.07 -10.26 -0.15
C VAL A 45 22.98 -10.00 0.87
N ARG A 46 23.10 -10.53 2.10
CA ARG A 46 22.10 -10.26 3.14
C ARG A 46 22.21 -8.81 3.58
N LYS A 47 21.07 -8.14 3.78
CA LYS A 47 21.03 -6.74 4.24
C LYS A 47 21.80 -6.54 5.54
N GLU A 48 21.67 -7.48 6.47
CA GLU A 48 22.38 -7.47 7.77
C GLU A 48 23.91 -7.48 7.64
N GLN A 49 24.46 -7.93 6.50
CA GLN A 49 25.92 -7.92 6.25
C GLN A 49 26.42 -6.59 5.68
N ILE A 50 25.51 -5.66 5.35
CA ILE A 50 25.83 -4.39 4.69
C ILE A 50 25.70 -3.19 5.65
N ASP A 51 24.94 -3.32 6.74
CA ASP A 51 24.51 -2.20 7.60
C ASP A 51 25.63 -1.43 8.36
N LYS A 52 26.91 -1.82 8.27
CA LYS A 52 28.02 -1.11 8.97
C LYS A 52 29.27 -0.96 8.10
N GLU A 53 29.92 -2.08 7.82
CA GLU A 53 31.10 -2.19 6.98
C GLU A 53 30.95 -3.47 6.17
N PHE A 54 31.06 -3.35 4.85
CA PHE A 54 30.98 -4.49 3.95
C PHE A 54 32.26 -4.65 3.15
N ASN A 55 32.57 -5.90 2.85
CA ASN A 55 33.60 -6.30 1.91
C ASN A 55 33.02 -7.48 1.11
N ILE A 56 32.56 -7.19 -0.10
CA ILE A 56 31.81 -8.08 -0.97
C ILE A 56 32.67 -8.39 -2.17
N VAL A 57 33.15 -9.63 -2.22
CA VAL A 57 33.94 -10.14 -3.33
C VAL A 57 33.01 -10.78 -4.35
N CYS A 58 33.10 -10.33 -5.60
CA CYS A 58 32.40 -10.96 -6.70
C CYS A 58 32.91 -12.39 -6.88
N PRO A 59 32.04 -13.41 -6.83
CA PRO A 59 32.46 -14.82 -6.90
C PRO A 59 32.97 -15.21 -8.30
N THR A 60 32.79 -14.36 -9.31
CA THR A 60 33.15 -14.67 -10.71
C THR A 60 34.44 -13.99 -11.14
N CYS A 61 34.59 -12.68 -10.88
CA CYS A 61 35.77 -11.93 -11.30
C CYS A 61 36.68 -11.49 -10.15
N GLY A 62 36.33 -11.78 -8.89
CA GLY A 62 37.11 -11.37 -7.73
C GLY A 62 37.08 -9.88 -7.41
N PHE A 63 36.31 -9.08 -8.15
CA PHE A 63 36.15 -7.64 -7.89
C PHE A 63 35.62 -7.39 -6.48
N VAL A 64 36.21 -6.40 -5.79
CA VAL A 64 35.95 -6.15 -4.37
C VAL A 64 35.18 -4.84 -4.19
N LEU A 65 33.92 -4.96 -3.77
CA LEU A 65 33.10 -3.84 -3.30
C LEU A 65 33.28 -3.72 -1.78
N HIS A 66 33.81 -2.60 -1.32
CA HIS A 66 34.00 -2.34 0.10
C HIS A 66 33.51 -0.95 0.49
N SER A 67 33.15 -0.78 1.77
CA SER A 67 32.69 0.49 2.33
C SER A 67 33.70 1.61 2.12
N GLN A 68 33.22 2.81 1.80
CA GLN A 68 33.99 4.00 1.43
C GLN A 68 34.89 3.83 0.20
N GLY A 69 34.82 2.68 -0.48
CA GLY A 69 35.52 2.48 -1.74
C GLY A 69 34.78 3.17 -2.89
N GLU A 70 35.53 3.48 -3.94
CA GLU A 70 35.00 4.04 -5.16
C GLU A 70 35.49 3.27 -6.38
N SER A 71 34.67 3.28 -7.43
CA SER A 71 35.01 2.74 -8.74
C SER A 71 35.07 3.88 -9.74
N ILE A 72 36.23 4.07 -10.38
CA ILE A 72 36.41 5.00 -11.50
C ILE A 72 35.91 4.32 -12.77
N PHE A 73 35.05 4.99 -13.54
CA PHE A 73 34.56 4.48 -14.83
C PHE A 73 35.24 5.15 -16.02
N TYR A 74 35.44 6.46 -15.96
CA TYR A 74 36.12 7.22 -17.00
C TYR A 74 36.61 8.57 -16.47
N ASP A 75 37.66 9.09 -17.09
CA ASP A 75 38.07 10.48 -16.94
C ASP A 75 37.22 11.35 -17.88
N TYR A 76 36.84 12.54 -17.43
CA TYR A 76 36.06 13.49 -18.23
C TYR A 76 36.79 14.81 -18.38
N GLN A 77 36.57 15.44 -19.53
CA GLN A 77 36.89 16.84 -19.77
C GLN A 77 35.62 17.53 -20.28
N SER A 78 35.16 18.54 -19.56
CA SER A 78 34.07 19.40 -19.98
C SER A 78 34.65 20.49 -20.86
N VAL A 79 34.32 20.45 -22.15
CA VAL A 79 34.83 21.42 -23.14
C VAL A 79 33.70 22.33 -23.63
N ASN A 80 34.00 23.61 -23.79
CA ASN A 80 33.11 24.54 -24.45
C ASN A 80 33.08 24.25 -25.95
N ILE A 81 31.89 23.95 -26.47
CA ILE A 81 31.70 23.53 -27.86
C ILE A 81 32.00 24.66 -28.86
N GLN A 82 31.97 25.93 -28.44
CA GLN A 82 32.15 27.07 -29.33
C GLN A 82 33.62 27.42 -29.61
N ASP A 83 34.48 27.30 -28.60
CA ASP A 83 35.89 27.69 -28.67
C ASP A 83 36.85 26.54 -28.34
N ASN A 84 36.33 25.33 -28.08
CA ASN A 84 37.07 24.14 -27.64
C ASN A 84 37.93 24.37 -26.39
N SER A 85 37.63 25.40 -25.60
CA SER A 85 38.32 25.63 -24.33
C SER A 85 37.88 24.59 -23.29
N ILE A 86 38.83 24.13 -22.47
CA ILE A 86 38.54 23.19 -21.39
C ILE A 86 38.04 23.98 -20.18
N ILE A 87 36.85 23.62 -19.70
CA ILE A 87 36.18 24.23 -18.55
C ILE A 87 36.60 23.51 -17.27
N GLU A 88 36.56 22.18 -17.29
CA GLU A 88 36.76 21.33 -16.12
C GLU A 88 37.28 19.95 -16.55
N GLU A 89 38.14 19.35 -15.74
CA GLU A 89 38.55 17.96 -15.89
C GLU A 89 38.41 17.23 -14.56
N GLY A 90 38.04 15.96 -14.60
CA GLY A 90 37.84 15.15 -13.41
C GLY A 90 37.66 13.68 -13.71
N GLN A 91 37.41 12.90 -12.66
CA GLN A 91 37.12 11.46 -12.78
C GLN A 91 35.66 11.22 -12.42
N PHE A 92 34.98 10.43 -13.25
CA PHE A 92 33.64 9.96 -12.92
C PHE A 92 33.76 8.72 -12.04
N THR A 93 33.56 8.92 -10.74
CA THR A 93 33.56 7.84 -9.73
C THR A 93 32.17 7.57 -9.19
N ILE A 94 31.93 6.30 -8.84
CA ILE A 94 30.74 5.91 -8.07
C ILE A 94 31.21 5.31 -6.75
N LEU A 95 30.67 5.85 -5.65
CA LEU A 95 30.86 5.31 -4.31
C LEU A 95 30.15 3.96 -4.18
N HIS A 96 30.85 2.96 -3.65
CA HIS A 96 30.29 1.62 -3.46
C HIS A 96 29.08 1.63 -2.52
N ASP A 97 29.10 2.49 -1.49
CA ASP A 97 28.00 2.63 -0.54
C ASP A 97 26.71 3.09 -1.23
N ASP A 98 26.80 4.13 -2.08
CA ASP A 98 25.65 4.65 -2.83
C ASP A 98 25.09 3.62 -3.79
N TYR A 99 25.96 2.91 -4.50
CA TYR A 99 25.57 1.85 -5.43
C TYR A 99 24.79 0.73 -4.72
N ILE A 100 25.24 0.31 -3.53
CA ILE A 100 24.56 -0.74 -2.76
C ILE A 100 23.29 -0.20 -2.09
N ASN A 101 23.27 1.06 -1.66
CA ASN A 101 22.10 1.69 -1.05
C ASN A 101 20.93 1.80 -2.03
N GLU A 102 21.19 2.08 -3.30
CA GLU A 102 20.18 2.08 -4.36
C GLU A 102 19.69 0.67 -4.74
N ALA A 103 20.49 -0.37 -4.49
CA ALA A 103 20.18 -1.73 -4.90
C ALA A 103 18.83 -2.23 -4.35
N GLN A 104 18.12 -2.97 -5.22
CA GLN A 104 16.80 -3.52 -4.93
C GLN A 104 16.86 -4.59 -3.83
N GLU A 105 15.84 -4.60 -2.98
CA GLU A 105 15.68 -5.60 -1.92
C GLU A 105 14.91 -6.83 -2.41
N TYR A 106 15.36 -8.02 -1.99
CA TYR A 106 14.82 -9.32 -2.35
C TYR A 106 14.57 -10.19 -1.13
N LYS A 107 13.66 -11.15 -1.28
CA LYS A 107 13.27 -12.09 -0.23
C LYS A 107 12.80 -13.42 -0.81
N TYR A 108 13.03 -14.52 -0.09
CA TYR A 108 12.51 -15.83 -0.47
C TYR A 108 11.03 -15.97 -0.13
N CYS A 109 10.25 -16.51 -1.07
CA CYS A 109 8.90 -16.97 -0.79
C CYS A 109 8.92 -18.33 -0.09
N ILE A 110 8.33 -18.42 1.10
CA ILE A 110 8.28 -19.67 1.89
C ILE A 110 7.42 -20.79 1.26
N ILE A 111 6.63 -20.46 0.23
CA ILE A 111 5.74 -21.40 -0.46
C ILE A 111 6.41 -21.97 -1.70
N CYS A 112 6.82 -21.12 -2.65
CA CYS A 112 7.43 -21.56 -3.90
C CYS A 112 8.97 -21.62 -3.86
N GLY A 113 9.60 -21.15 -2.79
CA GLY A 113 11.05 -21.17 -2.61
C GLY A 113 11.86 -20.23 -3.50
N THR A 114 11.20 -19.41 -4.31
CA THR A 114 11.89 -18.49 -5.24
C THR A 114 12.26 -17.18 -4.55
N LEU A 115 13.45 -16.66 -4.84
CA LEU A 115 13.87 -15.30 -4.49
C LEU A 115 13.14 -14.29 -5.39
N LYS A 116 12.53 -13.27 -4.81
CA LYS A 116 11.76 -12.24 -5.53
C LYS A 116 11.97 -10.85 -4.92
N PRO A 117 11.80 -9.77 -5.72
CA PRO A 117 11.81 -8.41 -5.18
C PRO A 117 10.80 -8.23 -4.06
N LEU A 118 11.16 -7.40 -3.08
CA LEU A 118 10.38 -7.19 -1.88
C LEU A 118 8.98 -6.61 -2.16
N GLU A 119 8.78 -5.86 -3.25
CA GLU A 119 7.45 -5.38 -3.63
C GLU A 119 6.46 -6.49 -4.02
N PHE A 120 6.93 -7.69 -4.38
CA PHE A 120 6.04 -8.83 -4.66
C PHE A 120 5.45 -9.48 -3.41
N PHE A 121 5.72 -8.92 -2.24
CA PHE A 121 5.19 -9.35 -0.95
C PHE A 121 4.29 -8.26 -0.36
N ASP A 122 3.16 -8.66 0.20
CA ASP A 122 2.25 -7.70 0.85
C ASP A 122 2.82 -7.20 2.17
N LYS A 123 2.50 -5.94 2.52
CA LYS A 123 2.93 -5.32 3.77
C LYS A 123 2.37 -6.10 4.98
N HIS A 124 3.22 -6.33 5.97
CA HIS A 124 2.85 -7.02 7.20
C HIS A 124 3.76 -6.54 8.34
N SER A 125 3.36 -5.47 9.03
CA SER A 125 4.18 -4.76 10.02
C SER A 125 4.68 -5.63 11.18
N ALA A 126 3.93 -6.66 11.56
CA ALA A 126 4.36 -7.56 12.65
C ALA A 126 5.52 -8.51 12.29
N ARG A 127 6.01 -8.48 11.04
CA ARG A 127 7.14 -9.30 10.57
C ARG A 127 8.41 -8.45 10.57
N GLN A 128 9.56 -9.05 10.86
CA GLN A 128 10.86 -8.37 10.85
C GLN A 128 11.15 -7.72 9.49
N SER A 129 10.81 -8.41 8.39
CA SER A 129 10.95 -7.87 7.03
C SER A 129 9.91 -6.81 6.64
N GLY A 130 8.93 -6.51 7.51
CA GLY A 130 7.79 -5.64 7.20
C GLY A 130 6.86 -6.19 6.10
N ARG A 131 7.09 -7.42 5.64
CA ARG A 131 6.38 -8.08 4.54
C ARG A 131 5.95 -9.50 4.91
N GLN A 132 4.94 -10.02 4.23
CA GLN A 132 4.53 -11.42 4.38
C GLN A 132 5.64 -12.40 3.94
N GLY A 133 5.58 -13.64 4.42
CA GLY A 133 6.54 -14.70 4.06
C GLY A 133 6.26 -15.30 2.69
N GLU A 134 5.00 -15.25 2.25
CA GLU A 134 4.56 -15.68 0.93
C GLU A 134 4.45 -14.51 -0.07
N CYS A 135 4.79 -14.77 -1.33
CA CYS A 135 4.60 -13.78 -2.40
C CYS A 135 3.11 -13.63 -2.76
N ARG A 136 2.75 -12.50 -3.37
CA ARG A 136 1.38 -12.18 -3.82
C ARG A 136 0.76 -13.27 -4.69
N LEU A 137 1.54 -13.88 -5.59
CA LEU A 137 1.06 -14.96 -6.46
C LEU A 137 0.63 -16.18 -5.64
N CYS A 138 1.52 -16.69 -4.79
CA CYS A 138 1.21 -17.84 -3.93
C CYS A 138 0.07 -17.53 -2.96
N LYS A 139 0.00 -16.30 -2.45
CA LYS A 139 -1.10 -15.82 -1.62
C LYS A 139 -2.43 -15.84 -2.36
N THR A 140 -2.47 -15.34 -3.60
CA THR A 140 -3.68 -15.33 -4.42
C THR A 140 -4.18 -16.74 -4.69
N LEU A 141 -3.28 -17.66 -5.08
CA LEU A 141 -3.62 -19.07 -5.30
C LEU A 141 -4.07 -19.77 -4.00
N TYR A 142 -3.40 -19.50 -2.88
CA TYR A 142 -3.83 -20.05 -1.59
C TYR A 142 -5.20 -19.50 -1.17
N ASN A 143 -5.45 -18.22 -1.42
CA ASN A 143 -6.72 -17.59 -1.12
C ASN A 143 -7.84 -18.10 -2.03
N SER A 144 -7.60 -18.47 -3.29
CA SER A 144 -8.65 -19.04 -4.14
C SER A 144 -9.15 -20.38 -3.57
N ILE A 145 -8.25 -21.23 -3.08
CA ILE A 145 -8.58 -22.48 -2.37
C ILE A 145 -9.37 -22.17 -1.09
N LYS A 146 -8.91 -21.20 -0.30
CA LYS A 146 -9.54 -20.84 0.99
C LYS A 146 -10.85 -20.06 0.83
N ASN A 147 -11.07 -19.34 -0.26
CA ASN A 147 -12.27 -18.53 -0.46
C ASN A 147 -13.48 -19.41 -0.78
N GLN A 148 -13.28 -20.57 -1.40
CA GLN A 148 -14.33 -21.59 -1.55
C GLN A 148 -14.88 -22.07 -0.20
N THR A 149 -14.13 -21.85 0.87
CA THR A 149 -14.46 -22.30 2.22
C THR A 149 -14.84 -21.17 3.17
N ARG A 150 -15.21 -20.01 2.64
CA ARG A 150 -15.77 -18.88 3.40
C ARG A 150 -17.26 -18.81 3.19
N ILE A 151 -18.02 -18.69 4.28
CA ILE A 151 -19.47 -18.50 4.23
C ILE A 151 -19.75 -17.13 3.60
N ILE A 152 -20.82 -17.00 2.82
CA ILE A 152 -21.28 -15.74 2.20
C ILE A 152 -21.33 -14.61 3.24
N ASP A 153 -21.80 -14.91 4.45
CA ASP A 153 -21.83 -13.98 5.57
C ASP A 153 -20.45 -13.40 5.91
N GLN A 154 -19.39 -14.22 5.92
CA GLN A 154 -18.04 -13.74 6.23
C GLN A 154 -17.54 -12.77 5.15
N HIS A 155 -17.94 -12.97 3.89
CA HIS A 155 -17.65 -12.04 2.81
C HIS A 155 -18.41 -10.72 2.97
N ARG A 156 -19.68 -10.77 3.39
CA ARG A 156 -20.51 -9.59 3.68
C ARG A 156 -19.96 -8.80 4.86
N GLU A 157 -19.73 -9.45 6.01
CA GLU A 157 -19.12 -8.83 7.21
C GLU A 157 -17.78 -8.15 6.90
N ALA A 158 -16.92 -8.80 6.10
CA ALA A 158 -15.64 -8.24 5.70
C ALA A 158 -15.75 -7.08 4.69
N SER A 159 -16.81 -7.06 3.87
CA SER A 159 -17.11 -5.98 2.93
C SER A 159 -17.63 -4.75 3.68
N GLU A 160 -18.60 -4.94 4.58
CA GLU A 160 -19.13 -3.89 5.45
C GLU A 160 -18.05 -3.26 6.31
N LYS A 161 -17.18 -4.07 6.93
CA LYS A 161 -16.03 -3.58 7.70
C LYS A 161 -15.08 -2.72 6.87
N ARG A 162 -14.80 -3.11 5.62
CA ARG A 162 -13.95 -2.32 4.71
C ARG A 162 -14.61 -0.99 4.32
N ARG A 163 -15.92 -1.00 4.08
CA ARG A 163 -16.70 0.24 3.82
C ARG A 163 -16.65 1.17 5.02
N LEU A 164 -16.86 0.64 6.23
CA LEU A 164 -16.79 1.42 7.48
C LEU A 164 -15.40 2.01 7.73
N TYR A 165 -14.31 1.27 7.46
CA TYR A 165 -12.97 1.84 7.59
C TYR A 165 -12.65 2.87 6.52
N GLY A 166 -13.06 2.65 5.27
CA GLY A 166 -12.91 3.66 4.22
C GLY A 166 -13.66 4.94 4.56
N PHE A 167 -14.76 4.82 5.30
CA PHE A 167 -15.52 5.93 5.84
C PHE A 167 -14.78 6.63 7.00
N LEU A 168 -14.28 5.89 8.00
CA LEU A 168 -13.58 6.46 9.16
C LEU A 168 -12.19 7.05 8.82
N ALA A 169 -11.53 6.54 7.79
CA ALA A 169 -10.15 6.90 7.44
C ALA A 169 -10.03 8.05 6.44
N ARG A 170 -11.14 8.59 5.90
CA ARG A 170 -11.11 9.78 5.05
C ARG A 170 -11.08 11.03 5.93
N GLU A 171 -10.18 11.96 5.62
CA GLU A 171 -10.28 13.33 6.15
C GLU A 171 -11.65 13.90 5.78
N PRO A 172 -12.33 14.62 6.69
CA PRO A 172 -13.61 15.19 6.40
C PRO A 172 -13.45 16.20 5.25
N ALA A 173 -14.04 15.88 4.09
CA ALA A 173 -14.09 16.82 2.98
C ALA A 173 -14.80 18.10 3.44
N LYS A 174 -14.28 19.27 3.05
CA LYS A 174 -14.92 20.57 3.33
C LYS A 174 -16.34 20.55 2.75
N ILE A 175 -17.31 20.91 3.58
CA ILE A 175 -18.72 20.97 3.18
C ILE A 175 -18.95 22.29 2.42
N ASP A 176 -19.39 22.20 1.17
CA ASP A 176 -19.82 23.36 0.38
C ASP A 176 -21.35 23.49 0.47
N ALA A 177 -21.81 24.44 1.29
CA ALA A 177 -23.22 24.69 1.50
C ALA A 177 -23.93 25.09 0.19
N LYS A 178 -23.27 25.86 -0.68
CA LYS A 178 -23.88 26.32 -1.94
C LYS A 178 -24.11 25.15 -2.89
N ALA A 179 -23.11 24.27 -3.04
CA ALA A 179 -23.25 23.06 -3.83
C ALA A 179 -24.38 22.13 -3.32
N ILE A 180 -24.62 22.12 -2.00
CA ILE A 180 -25.72 21.33 -1.41
C ILE A 180 -27.08 21.97 -1.74
N TYR A 181 -27.21 23.29 -1.64
CA TYR A 181 -28.44 23.98 -2.06
C TYR A 181 -28.75 23.76 -3.53
N ASP A 182 -27.75 23.87 -4.40
CA ASP A 182 -27.91 23.64 -5.84
C ASP A 182 -28.30 22.19 -6.14
N LYS A 183 -27.71 21.21 -5.44
CA LYS A 183 -28.05 19.79 -5.56
C LYS A 183 -29.53 19.50 -5.25
N PHE A 184 -30.10 20.21 -4.28
CA PHE A 184 -31.50 20.04 -3.88
C PHE A 184 -32.43 21.08 -4.54
N GLU A 185 -31.97 21.78 -5.58
CA GLU A 185 -32.74 22.82 -6.28
C GLU A 185 -33.32 23.90 -5.32
N HIS A 186 -32.60 24.17 -4.23
CA HIS A 186 -33.04 25.07 -3.16
C HIS A 186 -34.39 24.63 -2.54
N LYS A 187 -34.65 23.32 -2.47
CA LYS A 187 -35.87 22.75 -1.86
C LYS A 187 -35.53 21.87 -0.66
N CYS A 188 -36.40 21.87 0.34
CA CYS A 188 -36.33 20.95 1.46
C CYS A 188 -36.49 19.50 0.97
N PHE A 189 -35.54 18.63 1.29
CA PHE A 189 -35.56 17.22 0.90
C PHE A 189 -36.82 16.47 1.38
N ARG A 190 -37.37 16.87 2.55
CA ARG A 190 -38.51 16.18 3.16
C ARG A 190 -39.88 16.69 2.69
N CYS A 191 -40.07 18.00 2.62
CA CYS A 191 -41.37 18.61 2.34
C CYS A 191 -41.45 19.33 0.99
N GLY A 192 -40.33 19.46 0.26
CA GLY A 192 -40.29 20.13 -1.05
C GLY A 192 -40.41 21.67 -1.00
N ARG A 193 -40.51 22.28 0.19
CA ARG A 193 -40.59 23.74 0.35
C ARG A 193 -39.33 24.42 -0.22
N GLN A 194 -39.51 25.49 -0.99
CA GLN A 194 -38.40 26.33 -1.46
C GLN A 194 -37.73 27.04 -0.28
N LEU A 195 -36.40 27.05 -0.25
CA LEU A 195 -35.56 27.60 0.81
C LEU A 195 -34.64 28.66 0.23
N ALA A 196 -34.63 29.85 0.84
CA ALA A 196 -33.67 30.89 0.51
C ALA A 196 -32.28 30.57 1.11
N TYR A 197 -31.25 30.58 0.26
CA TYR A 197 -29.85 30.52 0.70
C TYR A 197 -29.41 31.87 1.29
N PRO A 198 -28.64 31.92 2.40
CA PRO A 198 -28.19 30.81 3.25
C PRO A 198 -29.06 30.58 4.50
N GLU A 199 -30.11 31.38 4.71
CA GLU A 199 -30.73 31.55 6.04
C GLU A 199 -31.83 30.52 6.36
N GLU A 200 -32.51 29.96 5.36
CA GLU A 200 -33.72 29.13 5.60
C GLU A 200 -33.45 27.61 5.63
N GLY A 201 -32.31 27.17 5.10
CA GLY A 201 -31.98 25.75 4.97
C GLY A 201 -30.91 25.28 5.95
N ASN A 202 -31.27 24.26 6.73
CA ASN A 202 -30.38 23.52 7.61
C ASN A 202 -29.76 22.34 6.87
N ILE A 203 -28.46 22.15 7.02
CA ILE A 203 -27.73 21.00 6.48
C ILE A 203 -27.56 19.99 7.60
N ASP A 204 -28.21 18.85 7.48
CA ASP A 204 -28.13 17.76 8.46
C ASP A 204 -27.75 16.43 7.79
N HIS A 205 -27.44 15.43 8.60
CA HIS A 205 -27.03 14.11 8.19
C HIS A 205 -28.22 13.30 7.65
N THR A 206 -28.10 12.71 6.45
CA THR A 206 -29.10 11.77 5.93
C THR A 206 -29.23 10.51 6.79
N LEU A 207 -28.22 10.18 7.58
CA LEU A 207 -28.23 9.02 8.49
C LEU A 207 -27.82 9.44 9.90
N PRO A 208 -28.31 8.76 10.95
CA PRO A 208 -28.12 9.22 12.31
C PRO A 208 -26.64 9.46 12.67
N ALA A 209 -26.31 10.66 13.16
CA ALA A 209 -24.98 11.00 13.67
C ALA A 209 -24.52 10.05 14.78
N LYS A 210 -25.46 9.48 15.56
CA LYS A 210 -25.21 8.45 16.59
C LYS A 210 -24.59 7.16 16.02
N LEU A 211 -24.75 6.90 14.72
CA LEU A 211 -24.11 5.78 14.02
C LEU A 211 -22.79 6.20 13.36
N PHE A 212 -22.21 7.33 13.78
CA PHE A 212 -20.97 7.92 13.26
C PHE A 212 -21.02 8.28 11.78
N TRP A 213 -22.20 8.56 11.23
CA TRP A 213 -22.29 9.14 9.89
C TRP A 213 -21.86 10.61 9.90
N GLN A 214 -21.13 11.05 8.87
CA GLN A 214 -20.51 12.35 8.72
C GLN A 214 -21.35 13.13 7.70
N ILE A 215 -21.63 14.40 7.96
CA ILE A 215 -22.38 15.28 7.04
C ILE A 215 -21.75 15.27 5.64
N SER A 216 -20.42 15.23 5.54
CA SER A 216 -19.66 15.22 4.28
C SER A 216 -20.02 14.07 3.32
N THR A 217 -20.58 12.98 3.83
CA THR A 217 -20.83 11.76 3.04
C THR A 217 -22.24 11.66 2.47
N GLY A 218 -23.14 12.50 2.96
CA GLY A 218 -24.54 12.53 2.56
C GLY A 218 -25.26 13.60 3.37
N PRO A 219 -25.12 14.88 2.98
CA PRO A 219 -25.88 15.96 3.59
C PRO A 219 -27.29 16.02 2.98
N THR A 220 -28.28 16.30 3.81
CA THR A 220 -29.65 16.64 3.42
C THR A 220 -29.95 18.09 3.75
N LEU A 221 -30.61 18.78 2.82
CA LEU A 221 -31.10 20.14 3.03
C LEU A 221 -32.53 20.11 3.59
N LEU A 222 -32.76 20.68 4.76
CA LEU A 222 -34.05 20.66 5.45
C LEU A 222 -34.47 22.07 5.90
N CYS A 223 -35.77 22.37 5.86
CA CYS A 223 -36.30 23.55 6.55
C CYS A 223 -36.18 23.37 8.06
N SER A 224 -36.19 24.47 8.81
CA SER A 224 -36.18 24.48 10.29
C SER A 224 -37.23 23.53 10.91
N ASP A 225 -38.44 23.52 10.37
CA ASP A 225 -39.54 22.66 10.84
C ASP A 225 -39.22 21.17 10.65
N CYS A 226 -38.71 20.79 9.47
CA CYS A 226 -38.37 19.40 9.17
C CYS A 226 -37.11 18.94 9.90
N ASN A 227 -36.18 19.85 10.15
CA ASN A 227 -34.94 19.59 10.88
C ASN A 227 -35.21 19.30 12.36
N ASN A 228 -36.08 20.10 13.00
CA ASN A 228 -36.42 19.92 14.41
C ASN A 228 -37.27 18.66 14.69
N MET A 229 -37.92 18.12 13.66
CA MET A 229 -38.61 16.82 13.75
C MET A 229 -37.69 15.61 13.56
N ALA A 230 -36.42 15.82 13.18
CA ALA A 230 -35.48 14.74 12.84
C ALA A 230 -34.89 14.03 14.07
N MET A 231 -35.74 13.40 14.88
CA MET A 231 -35.39 12.08 15.42
C MET A 231 -36.02 11.07 14.48
N PHE A 232 -35.21 10.39 13.66
CA PHE A 232 -35.64 9.24 12.87
C PHE A 232 -36.57 8.34 13.71
N PRO A 233 -37.89 8.28 13.45
CA PRO A 233 -38.67 7.14 13.88
C PRO A 233 -38.27 6.02 12.93
N LEU A 234 -37.62 4.98 13.42
CA LEU A 234 -37.42 3.73 12.69
C LEU A 234 -38.74 2.96 12.43
N THR A 235 -39.86 3.67 12.25
CA THR A 235 -41.18 3.06 12.12
C THR A 235 -41.98 3.79 11.06
N GLN A 236 -41.91 3.26 9.85
CA GLN A 236 -43.04 2.86 9.00
C GLN A 236 -42.63 2.97 7.53
N VAL A 237 -41.95 1.93 7.04
CA VAL A 237 -42.17 1.50 5.66
C VAL A 237 -43.52 0.82 5.66
N ASN A 238 -44.59 1.60 5.47
CA ASN A 238 -45.91 1.07 5.18
C ASN A 238 -46.40 1.68 3.87
N GLY A 239 -46.59 0.81 2.89
CA GLY A 239 -47.55 1.00 1.81
C GLY A 239 -47.07 1.80 0.61
N LEU A 240 -46.44 1.12 -0.34
CA LEU A 240 -46.84 1.26 -1.74
C LEU A 240 -47.05 -0.13 -2.31
N ALA A 241 -48.32 -0.41 -2.57
CA ALA A 241 -48.78 -1.44 -3.49
C ALA A 241 -48.39 -1.06 -4.92
#